data_AF-A0A2H0K6D2-F1
#
_entry.id   AF-A0A2H0K6D2-F1
#
_cell.length_a   1.000
_cell.length_b   1.000
_cell.length_c   1.000
_cell.angle_alpha   90.00
_cell.angle_beta   90.00
_cell.angle_gamma   90.00
#
_symmetry.space_group_name_H-M   'P 1'
#
loop_
_entity.id
_entity.type
_entity.pdbx_description
1 polymer ?
#
loop_
_entity_poly.entity_id
_entity_poly.type
_entity_poly.pdbx_seq_one_letter_code
_entity_poly.pdbx_strand_id
1 'polypeptide(L)'
;HKSFNSELGVPLTVLDLPNGWNNPLVWLKNVIDGLILVILPNRYPSWLVLEIGADRVGDIQSITNWVKPDIAVVTRMGKVPVHVEFFRSIEEVLLEKSFIVRGMKRSGMLVLNSDDEDVLKFKELTDNNTITFGTENPTDVLGQELSVVYDESDKPKGIKFNVAHDGHVSDIFVDGALGIQQMFPVLAGVSVGLGAGMSFKEACKAVKNYKPSSGRMKILKGIKNSTIIDDTYNSSPVATEEALSTLKSINPKGRKIAILGDMLELGIYSTESHKIVGKISAKTTDFLVTVGIRSRFIAEGALNAGMDENKILQFEDPLSAGKEIQNIIEEGDVILVKGSQGSRMEKVVEEIMAEPNRKGELLVRQDEEWKNR
;
A
#
# COMPACT_ATOMS: atom_id res chain seq x y z
N HIS A 1 0.35 2.57 12.51
CA HIS A 1 -0.81 2.59 11.61
C HIS A 1 -1.85 1.64 12.17
N LYS A 2 -2.88 2.16 12.82
CA LYS A 2 -4.00 1.37 13.36
C LYS A 2 -5.02 1.22 12.23
N SER A 3 -5.34 -0.01 11.85
CA SER A 3 -6.36 -0.30 10.82
C SER A 3 -7.71 0.23 11.31
N PHE A 4 -8.18 1.31 10.71
CA PHE A 4 -9.40 2.03 11.09
C PHE A 4 -10.50 1.95 10.02
N ASN A 5 -10.48 0.91 9.19
CA ASN A 5 -11.60 0.56 8.31
C ASN A 5 -12.72 -0.08 9.15
N SER A 6 -13.28 0.69 10.07
CA SER A 6 -14.48 0.35 10.83
C SER A 6 -15.26 1.63 11.09
N GLU A 7 -16.56 1.52 11.34
CA GLU A 7 -17.43 2.66 11.66
C GLU A 7 -16.86 3.55 12.79
N LEU A 8 -16.08 2.97 13.70
CA LEU A 8 -15.49 3.65 14.86
C LEU A 8 -14.09 4.20 14.59
N GLY A 9 -13.42 3.82 13.50
CA GLY A 9 -12.03 4.18 13.26
C GLY A 9 -11.83 5.67 12.97
N VAL A 10 -12.70 6.26 12.14
CA VAL A 10 -12.68 7.69 11.86
C VAL A 10 -13.01 8.53 13.11
N PRO A 11 -14.09 8.24 13.86
CA PRO A 11 -14.35 8.91 15.14
C PRO A 11 -13.19 8.84 16.13
N LEU A 12 -12.55 7.67 16.29
CA LEU A 12 -11.41 7.53 17.19
C LEU A 12 -10.20 8.34 16.73
N THR A 13 -9.96 8.44 15.42
CA THR A 13 -8.90 9.28 14.85
C THR A 13 -9.17 10.76 15.09
N VAL A 14 -10.43 11.20 14.94
CA VAL A 14 -10.87 12.57 15.27
C VAL A 14 -10.61 12.86 16.75
N LEU A 15 -10.84 11.91 17.65
CA LEU A 15 -10.65 12.11 19.08
C LEU A 15 -9.20 11.87 19.57
N ASP A 16 -8.29 11.47 18.67
CA ASP A 16 -6.94 10.98 19.00
C ASP A 16 -6.94 9.84 20.04
N LEU A 17 -7.90 8.91 19.90
CA LEU A 17 -8.10 7.80 20.82
C LEU A 17 -7.64 6.46 20.23
N PRO A 18 -7.12 5.53 21.05
CA PRO A 18 -6.79 4.19 20.60
C PRO A 18 -8.04 3.35 20.32
N ASN A 19 -7.95 2.39 19.40
CA ASN A 19 -8.96 1.34 19.28
C ASN A 19 -8.89 0.42 20.50
N GLY A 20 -10.02 0.19 21.17
CA GLY A 20 -10.10 -0.71 22.31
C GLY A 20 -10.10 -2.20 21.95
N TRP A 21 -10.26 -2.55 20.67
CA TRP A 21 -10.39 -3.92 20.19
C TRP A 21 -11.40 -4.71 21.06
N ASN A 22 -10.95 -5.80 21.68
CA ASN A 22 -11.76 -6.64 22.55
C ASN A 22 -11.70 -6.22 24.05
N ASN A 23 -11.04 -5.10 24.38
CA ASN A 23 -10.84 -4.66 25.76
C ASN A 23 -11.92 -3.64 26.20
N PRO A 24 -12.90 -4.03 27.03
CA PRO A 24 -14.00 -3.15 27.44
C PRO A 24 -13.55 -1.97 28.32
N LEU A 25 -12.44 -2.10 29.06
CA LEU A 25 -11.92 -1.02 29.89
C LEU A 25 -11.32 0.11 29.05
N VAL A 26 -10.67 -0.23 27.93
CA VAL A 26 -10.18 0.77 26.98
C VAL A 26 -11.37 1.50 26.34
N TRP A 27 -12.43 0.79 25.97
CA TRP A 27 -13.66 1.42 25.46
C TRP A 27 -14.32 2.35 26.48
N LEU A 28 -14.45 1.92 27.74
CA LEU A 28 -15.00 2.79 28.79
C LEU A 28 -14.15 4.05 28.98
N LYS A 29 -12.82 3.90 28.99
CA LYS A 29 -11.90 5.03 29.05
C LYS A 29 -12.09 5.98 27.87
N ASN A 30 -12.17 5.45 26.64
CA ASN A 30 -12.37 6.25 25.44
C ASN A 30 -13.67 7.07 25.50
N VAL A 31 -14.75 6.50 26.03
CA VAL A 31 -16.02 7.23 26.22
C VAL A 31 -15.84 8.39 27.21
N ILE A 32 -15.16 8.15 28.33
CA ILE A 32 -14.89 9.18 29.34
C ILE A 32 -13.99 10.28 28.75
N ASP A 33 -12.90 9.91 28.08
CA ASP A 33 -11.96 10.85 27.45
C ASP A 33 -12.68 11.67 26.37
N GLY A 34 -13.52 11.04 25.55
CA GLY A 34 -14.36 11.73 24.56
C GLY A 34 -15.34 12.72 25.19
N LEU A 35 -15.98 12.37 26.31
CA LEU A 35 -16.87 13.29 27.05
C LEU A 35 -16.09 14.49 27.63
N ILE A 36 -14.90 14.26 28.16
CA ILE A 36 -14.01 15.32 28.65
C ILE A 36 -13.64 16.27 27.50
N LEU A 37 -13.39 15.74 26.30
CA LEU A 37 -13.06 16.55 25.13
C LEU A 37 -14.17 17.51 24.71
N VAL A 38 -15.43 17.15 24.95
CA VAL A 38 -16.60 18.00 24.67
C VAL A 38 -16.76 19.10 25.72
N ILE A 39 -16.42 18.83 26.98
CA ILE A 39 -16.69 19.73 28.11
C ILE A 39 -15.56 20.73 28.32
N LEU A 40 -14.30 20.31 28.14
CA LEU A 40 -13.14 21.15 28.39
C LEU A 40 -12.63 21.85 27.12
N PRO A 41 -11.98 23.02 27.25
CA PRO A 41 -11.29 23.64 26.12
C PRO A 41 -10.13 22.76 25.66
N ASN A 42 -10.15 22.37 24.39
CA ASN A 42 -9.09 21.54 23.80
C ASN A 42 -8.46 22.24 22.59
N ARG A 43 -7.16 22.02 22.41
CA ARG A 43 -6.45 22.45 21.21
C ARG A 43 -6.58 21.36 20.17
N TYR A 44 -7.39 21.62 19.15
CA TYR A 44 -7.53 20.72 18.01
C TYR A 44 -6.52 21.08 16.92
N PRO A 45 -5.94 20.11 16.18
CA PRO A 45 -4.97 20.41 15.13
C PRO A 45 -5.59 21.26 14.01
N SER A 46 -4.78 22.13 13.40
CA SER A 46 -5.20 22.93 12.24
C SER A 46 -5.40 22.09 10.97
N TRP A 47 -4.77 20.91 10.92
CA TRP A 47 -4.89 19.95 9.83
C TRP A 47 -5.22 18.57 10.41
N LEU A 48 -6.23 17.92 9.85
CA LEU A 48 -6.61 16.56 10.18
C LEU A 48 -6.64 15.74 8.89
N VAL A 49 -5.82 14.70 8.81
CA VAL A 49 -5.77 13.78 7.67
C VAL A 49 -6.49 12.49 8.06
N LEU A 50 -7.56 12.17 7.35
CA LEU A 50 -8.40 11.00 7.61
C LEU A 50 -8.30 10.03 6.43
N GLU A 51 -7.81 8.82 6.68
CA GLU A 51 -7.94 7.70 5.75
C GLU A 51 -9.35 7.11 5.91
N ILE A 52 -10.12 7.08 4.82
CA ILE A 52 -11.50 6.58 4.81
C ILE A 52 -11.57 5.41 3.81
N GLY A 53 -11.67 4.20 4.36
CA GLY A 53 -11.89 2.97 3.61
C GLY A 53 -13.38 2.60 3.50
N ALA A 54 -13.68 1.63 2.64
CA ALA A 54 -15.00 1.00 2.54
C ALA A 54 -14.80 -0.51 2.47
N ASP A 55 -15.45 -1.24 3.36
CA ASP A 55 -15.57 -2.69 3.31
C ASP A 55 -16.94 -3.08 2.73
N ARG A 56 -17.96 -2.23 2.90
CA ARG A 56 -19.34 -2.46 2.48
C ARG A 56 -19.98 -1.19 1.94
N VAL A 57 -21.13 -1.38 1.29
CA VAL A 57 -22.00 -0.28 0.85
C VAL A 57 -22.49 0.52 2.07
N GLY A 58 -22.35 1.84 1.99
CA GLY A 58 -22.78 2.81 3.00
C GLY A 58 -21.68 3.28 3.97
N ASP A 59 -20.50 2.66 3.98
CA ASP A 59 -19.41 2.99 4.92
C ASP A 59 -18.93 4.45 4.75
N ILE A 60 -18.53 4.82 3.54
CA ILE A 60 -18.05 6.17 3.20
C ILE A 60 -19.23 7.14 3.20
N GLN A 61 -20.39 6.71 2.72
CA GLN A 61 -21.60 7.53 2.77
C GLN A 61 -21.94 7.98 4.20
N SER A 62 -21.90 7.04 5.15
CA SER A 62 -22.18 7.31 6.55
C SER A 62 -21.19 8.31 7.14
N ILE A 63 -19.89 8.12 6.89
CA ILE A 63 -18.82 9.02 7.37
C ILE A 63 -18.99 10.43 6.79
N THR A 64 -19.23 10.52 5.48
CA THR A 64 -19.32 11.79 4.76
C THR A 64 -20.60 12.57 5.06
N ASN A 65 -21.57 11.99 5.78
CA ASN A 65 -22.73 12.74 6.28
C ASN A 65 -22.35 13.74 7.38
N TRP A 66 -21.36 13.42 8.21
CA TRP A 66 -20.94 14.26 9.34
C TRP A 66 -19.50 14.80 9.18
N VAL A 67 -18.64 14.14 8.41
CA VAL A 67 -17.34 14.69 7.98
C VAL A 67 -17.51 15.39 6.64
N LYS A 68 -17.15 16.67 6.57
CA LYS A 68 -17.13 17.45 5.32
C LYS A 68 -15.69 17.84 4.98
N PRO A 69 -14.98 17.06 4.14
CA PRO A 69 -13.57 17.34 3.82
C PRO A 69 -13.37 18.70 3.14
N ASP A 70 -12.32 19.41 3.56
CA ASP A 70 -11.79 20.58 2.86
C ASP A 70 -10.98 20.16 1.61
N ILE A 71 -10.29 19.02 1.70
CA ILE A 71 -9.57 18.40 0.60
C ILE A 71 -9.93 16.92 0.58
N ALA A 72 -10.34 16.39 -0.59
CA ALA A 72 -10.51 14.95 -0.78
C ALA A 72 -9.46 14.45 -1.77
N VAL A 73 -8.82 13.33 -1.43
CA VAL A 73 -7.83 12.68 -2.28
C VAL A 73 -8.37 11.32 -2.69
N VAL A 74 -8.45 11.07 -3.99
CA VAL A 74 -8.84 9.76 -4.54
C VAL A 74 -7.65 9.20 -5.29
N THR A 75 -7.14 8.07 -4.80
CA THR A 75 -5.81 7.56 -5.17
C THR A 75 -5.85 6.53 -6.30
N ARG A 76 -6.61 5.44 -6.14
CA ARG A 76 -6.73 4.39 -7.17
C ARG A 76 -7.93 3.49 -6.92
N MET A 77 -8.52 2.97 -7.99
CA MET A 77 -9.56 1.94 -7.96
C MET A 77 -9.01 0.58 -8.39
N GLY A 78 -8.29 0.56 -9.52
CA GLY A 78 -7.82 -0.67 -10.17
C GLY A 78 -8.94 -1.43 -10.90
N LYS A 79 -8.58 -2.28 -11.87
CA LYS A 79 -9.55 -3.05 -12.68
C LYS A 79 -10.36 -4.06 -11.88
N VAL A 80 -9.74 -4.66 -10.87
CA VAL A 80 -10.40 -5.51 -9.86
C VAL A 80 -10.18 -4.82 -8.52
N PRO A 81 -11.15 -4.02 -8.05
CA PRO A 81 -11.03 -3.32 -6.79
C PRO A 81 -10.87 -4.31 -5.62
N VAL A 82 -10.14 -3.88 -4.59
CA VAL A 82 -10.10 -4.59 -3.31
C VAL A 82 -11.51 -4.54 -2.69
N HIS A 83 -11.86 -5.58 -1.92
CA HIS A 83 -13.18 -5.75 -1.29
C HIS A 83 -14.34 -6.02 -2.25
N VAL A 84 -14.10 -6.23 -3.56
CA VAL A 84 -15.17 -6.50 -4.55
C VAL A 84 -16.08 -7.67 -4.16
N GLU A 85 -15.58 -8.63 -3.37
CA GLU A 85 -16.38 -9.75 -2.83
C GLU A 85 -17.57 -9.32 -1.96
N PHE A 86 -17.50 -8.13 -1.33
CA PHE A 86 -18.57 -7.59 -0.49
C PHE A 86 -19.53 -6.67 -1.24
N PHE A 87 -19.32 -6.46 -2.54
CA PHE A 87 -20.14 -5.64 -3.42
C PHE A 87 -20.76 -6.51 -4.54
N ARG A 88 -21.88 -6.05 -5.08
CA ARG A 88 -22.57 -6.74 -6.19
C ARG A 88 -21.85 -6.55 -7.51
N SER A 89 -21.15 -5.43 -7.68
CA SER A 89 -20.41 -5.12 -8.90
C SER A 89 -19.33 -4.06 -8.65
N ILE A 90 -18.45 -3.87 -9.64
CA ILE A 90 -17.40 -2.83 -9.62
C ILE A 90 -18.02 -1.42 -9.56
N GLU A 91 -19.15 -1.22 -10.24
CA GLU A 91 -19.88 0.05 -10.25
C GLU A 91 -20.39 0.41 -8.84
N GLU A 92 -20.75 -0.57 -8.02
CA GLU A 92 -21.16 -0.32 -6.64
C GLU A 92 -19.98 0.12 -5.76
N VAL A 93 -18.79 -0.45 -5.97
CA VAL A 93 -17.54 0.00 -5.31
C VAL A 93 -17.21 1.44 -5.71
N LEU A 94 -17.36 1.78 -7.00
CA LEU A 94 -17.16 3.12 -7.52
C LEU A 94 -18.16 4.11 -6.93
N LEU A 95 -19.44 3.74 -6.87
CA LEU A 95 -20.48 4.56 -6.27
C LEU A 95 -20.17 4.82 -4.79
N GLU A 96 -19.80 3.79 -4.04
CA GLU A 96 -19.47 3.92 -2.62
C GLU A 96 -18.29 4.87 -2.40
N LYS A 97 -17.20 4.69 -3.16
CA LYS A 97 -16.04 5.58 -3.08
C LYS A 97 -16.34 7.00 -3.57
N SER A 98 -17.32 7.18 -4.47
CA SER A 98 -17.73 8.51 -4.93
C SER A 98 -18.29 9.40 -3.82
N PHE A 99 -18.79 8.83 -2.72
CA PHE A 99 -19.32 9.61 -1.61
C PHE A 99 -18.27 10.50 -0.96
N ILE A 100 -16.97 10.16 -1.02
CA ILE A 100 -15.92 11.04 -0.51
C ILE A 100 -15.90 12.39 -1.23
N VAL A 101 -16.18 12.39 -2.54
CA VAL A 101 -16.22 13.60 -3.38
C VAL A 101 -17.55 14.33 -3.18
N ARG A 102 -18.67 13.59 -3.18
CA ARG A 102 -20.01 14.16 -2.96
C ARG A 102 -20.17 14.79 -1.57
N GLY A 103 -19.43 14.29 -0.59
CA GLY A 103 -19.45 14.76 0.80
C GLY A 103 -18.58 15.98 1.08
N MET A 104 -17.77 16.44 0.11
CA MET A 104 -16.88 17.58 0.30
C MET A 104 -17.60 18.90 0.55
N LYS A 105 -16.88 19.85 1.14
CA LYS A 105 -17.34 21.25 1.17
C LYS A 105 -17.36 21.82 -0.26
N ARG A 106 -18.29 22.75 -0.52
CA ARG A 106 -18.44 23.44 -1.83
C ARG A 106 -17.23 24.28 -2.25
N SER A 107 -16.38 24.66 -1.30
CA SER A 107 -15.13 25.40 -1.56
C SER A 107 -13.89 24.51 -1.41
N GLY A 108 -14.09 23.19 -1.33
CA GLY A 108 -13.00 22.25 -1.13
C GLY A 108 -12.17 22.02 -2.39
N MET A 109 -11.06 21.30 -2.24
CA MET A 109 -10.17 20.90 -3.33
C MET A 109 -10.26 19.39 -3.56
N LEU A 110 -10.44 18.98 -4.81
CA LEU A 110 -10.40 17.59 -5.20
C LEU A 110 -9.00 17.24 -5.73
N VAL A 111 -8.42 16.15 -5.25
CA VAL A 111 -7.13 15.65 -5.73
C VAL A 111 -7.32 14.25 -6.31
N LEU A 112 -7.00 14.08 -7.60
CA LEU A 112 -7.26 12.84 -8.34
C LEU A 112 -5.98 12.27 -8.95
N ASN A 113 -5.85 10.94 -8.91
CA ASN A 113 -4.89 10.25 -9.76
C ASN A 113 -5.43 10.18 -11.19
N SER A 114 -4.73 10.81 -12.14
CA SER A 114 -5.10 10.81 -13.55
C SER A 114 -4.74 9.52 -14.28
N ASP A 115 -3.88 8.67 -13.70
CA ASP A 115 -3.51 7.37 -14.30
C ASP A 115 -4.61 6.30 -14.15
N ASP A 116 -5.66 6.59 -13.39
CA ASP A 116 -6.84 5.73 -13.23
C ASP A 116 -8.07 6.44 -13.80
N GLU A 117 -8.57 5.95 -14.95
CA GLU A 117 -9.69 6.56 -15.69
C GLU A 117 -10.97 6.65 -14.84
N ASP A 118 -11.22 5.66 -13.98
CA ASP A 118 -12.42 5.65 -13.14
C ASP A 118 -12.31 6.67 -12.00
N VAL A 119 -11.10 6.87 -11.47
CA VAL A 119 -10.82 7.97 -10.53
C VAL A 119 -10.99 9.33 -11.22
N LEU A 120 -10.50 9.47 -12.45
CA LEU A 120 -10.57 10.74 -13.18
C LEU A 120 -12.01 11.19 -13.45
N LYS A 121 -12.94 10.24 -13.70
CA LYS A 121 -14.38 10.51 -13.86
C LYS A 121 -15.01 11.19 -12.63
N PHE A 122 -14.41 11.07 -11.44
CA PHE A 122 -14.95 11.71 -10.25
C PHE A 122 -14.90 13.25 -10.33
N LYS A 123 -14.10 13.80 -11.25
CA LYS A 123 -14.12 15.22 -11.57
C LYS A 123 -15.51 15.71 -11.99
N GLU A 124 -16.32 14.87 -12.63
CA GLU A 124 -17.67 15.23 -13.08
C GLU A 124 -18.70 15.30 -11.94
N LEU A 125 -18.31 14.89 -10.72
CA LEU A 125 -19.21 14.82 -9.57
C LEU A 125 -19.24 16.13 -8.75
N THR A 126 -18.41 17.11 -9.11
CA THR A 126 -18.27 18.35 -8.36
C THR A 126 -17.79 19.51 -9.25
N ASP A 127 -18.20 20.74 -8.90
CA ASP A 127 -17.69 21.97 -9.51
C ASP A 127 -16.44 22.51 -8.78
N ASN A 128 -15.95 21.78 -7.76
CA ASN A 128 -14.78 22.16 -6.99
C ASN A 128 -13.51 22.19 -7.87
N ASN A 129 -12.55 23.03 -7.47
CA ASN A 129 -11.22 23.00 -8.06
C ASN A 129 -10.61 21.61 -7.92
N THR A 130 -9.94 21.15 -8.98
CA THR A 130 -9.33 19.83 -9.04
C THR A 130 -7.86 19.96 -9.40
N ILE A 131 -6.99 19.28 -8.64
CA ILE A 131 -5.57 19.08 -8.98
C ILE A 131 -5.37 17.60 -9.28
N THR A 132 -4.78 17.30 -10.41
CA THR A 132 -4.46 15.94 -10.84
C THR A 132 -3.00 15.60 -10.57
N PHE A 133 -2.74 14.32 -10.27
CA PHE A 133 -1.38 13.79 -10.22
C PHE A 133 -1.29 12.47 -10.98
N GLY A 134 -0.11 12.14 -11.48
CA GLY A 134 0.09 10.92 -12.25
C GLY A 134 1.50 10.78 -12.81
N THR A 135 1.71 9.74 -13.57
CA THR A 135 2.99 9.37 -14.18
C THR A 135 2.90 9.10 -15.68
N GLU A 136 1.69 8.85 -16.20
CA GLU A 136 1.46 8.47 -17.60
C GLU A 136 0.57 9.48 -18.32
N ASN A 137 -0.56 9.83 -17.71
CA ASN A 137 -1.56 10.69 -18.35
C ASN A 137 -1.28 12.19 -18.15
N PRO A 138 -1.82 13.08 -19.02
CA PRO A 138 -1.75 14.52 -18.80
C PRO A 138 -2.28 14.90 -17.43
N THR A 139 -1.45 15.58 -16.64
CA THR A 139 -1.69 15.80 -15.21
C THR A 139 -1.03 17.09 -14.73
N ASP A 140 -1.53 17.65 -13.62
CA ASP A 140 -0.99 18.90 -13.06
C ASP A 140 0.34 18.69 -12.31
N VAL A 141 0.47 17.54 -11.61
CA VAL A 141 1.66 17.13 -10.86
C VAL A 141 2.18 15.81 -11.42
N LEU A 142 3.19 15.90 -12.28
CA LEU A 142 3.73 14.78 -13.04
C LEU A 142 4.95 14.17 -12.34
N GLY A 143 4.93 12.86 -12.13
CA GLY A 143 6.11 12.08 -11.74
C GLY A 143 6.75 11.40 -12.93
N GLN A 144 8.06 11.54 -13.12
CA GLN A 144 8.78 10.95 -14.26
C GLN A 144 10.23 10.57 -13.91
N GLU A 145 10.91 9.89 -14.84
CA GLU A 145 12.33 9.52 -14.74
C GLU A 145 12.68 8.66 -13.51
N LEU A 146 11.78 7.72 -13.16
CA LEU A 146 12.01 6.78 -12.07
C LEU A 146 13.25 5.93 -12.32
N SER A 147 14.13 5.86 -11.32
CA SER A 147 15.27 4.95 -11.31
C SER A 147 15.61 4.45 -9.90
N VAL A 148 16.12 3.22 -9.83
CA VAL A 148 16.62 2.64 -8.58
C VAL A 148 17.98 3.25 -8.25
N VAL A 149 18.17 3.64 -7.00
CA VAL A 149 19.45 4.07 -6.44
C VAL A 149 20.08 2.90 -5.71
N TYR A 150 21.36 2.65 -5.96
CA TYR A 150 22.14 1.60 -5.32
C TYR A 150 23.15 2.20 -4.33
N ASP A 151 23.50 1.46 -3.29
CA ASP A 151 24.58 1.80 -2.36
C ASP A 151 25.96 1.37 -2.89
N GLU A 152 27.01 1.63 -2.09
CA GLU A 152 28.40 1.29 -2.43
C GLU A 152 28.66 -0.22 -2.57
N SER A 153 27.73 -1.08 -2.11
CA SER A 153 27.80 -2.54 -2.23
C SER A 153 26.96 -3.08 -3.38
N ASP A 154 26.47 -2.21 -4.28
CA ASP A 154 25.52 -2.52 -5.37
C ASP A 154 24.17 -3.06 -4.87
N LYS A 155 23.74 -2.70 -3.66
CA LYS A 155 22.41 -3.08 -3.15
C LYS A 155 21.40 -1.95 -3.36
N PRO A 156 20.14 -2.26 -3.71
CA PRO A 156 19.13 -1.24 -3.86
C PRO A 156 18.93 -0.52 -2.53
N LYS A 157 18.98 0.82 -2.56
CA LYS A 157 18.86 1.70 -1.40
C LYS A 157 17.53 2.47 -1.41
N GLY A 158 17.00 2.75 -2.59
CA GLY A 158 15.78 3.52 -2.72
C GLY A 158 15.49 3.85 -4.18
N ILE A 159 14.66 4.86 -4.40
CA ILE A 159 14.34 5.37 -5.73
C ILE A 159 14.60 6.87 -5.82
N LYS A 160 14.92 7.31 -7.03
CA LYS A 160 14.91 8.73 -7.40
C LYS A 160 13.98 8.94 -8.60
N PHE A 161 13.32 10.09 -8.63
CA PHE A 161 12.44 10.50 -9.72
C PHE A 161 12.25 12.03 -9.68
N ASN A 162 11.73 12.57 -10.77
CA ASN A 162 11.44 13.99 -10.88
C ASN A 162 9.96 14.24 -10.66
N VAL A 163 9.63 15.29 -9.91
CA VAL A 163 8.27 15.84 -9.83
C VAL A 163 8.26 17.13 -10.63
N ALA A 164 7.28 17.29 -11.52
CA ALA A 164 7.10 18.48 -12.34
C ALA A 164 5.72 19.11 -12.14
N HIS A 165 5.67 20.44 -12.10
CA HIS A 165 4.44 21.23 -12.01
C HIS A 165 4.67 22.63 -12.59
N ASP A 166 3.80 23.08 -13.49
CA ASP A 166 3.84 24.43 -14.09
C ASP A 166 5.24 24.87 -14.56
N GLY A 167 5.90 24.01 -15.34
CA GLY A 167 7.24 24.24 -15.88
C GLY A 167 8.40 24.13 -14.87
N HIS A 168 8.11 23.92 -13.59
CA HIS A 168 9.12 23.68 -12.55
C HIS A 168 9.35 22.18 -12.35
N VAL A 169 10.59 21.81 -12.01
CA VAL A 169 10.99 20.42 -11.74
C VAL A 169 11.77 20.34 -10.44
N SER A 170 11.54 19.29 -9.65
CA SER A 170 12.31 18.98 -8.45
C SER A 170 12.65 17.49 -8.39
N ASP A 171 13.91 17.19 -8.10
CA ASP A 171 14.38 15.83 -7.84
C ASP A 171 13.94 15.38 -6.45
N ILE A 172 13.35 14.19 -6.39
CA ILE A 172 12.93 13.53 -5.16
C ILE A 172 13.72 12.22 -5.01
N PHE A 173 14.16 11.97 -3.78
CA PHE A 173 14.75 10.71 -3.37
C PHE A 173 13.91 10.10 -2.25
N VAL A 174 13.48 8.86 -2.43
CA VAL A 174 12.78 8.07 -1.40
C VAL A 174 13.72 6.98 -0.94
N ASP A 175 14.18 7.11 0.30
CA ASP A 175 15.11 6.16 0.92
C ASP A 175 14.37 4.95 1.49
N GLY A 176 14.94 3.76 1.32
CA GLY A 176 14.47 2.53 1.94
C GLY A 176 13.21 1.89 1.34
N ALA A 177 12.76 2.31 0.16
CA ALA A 177 11.68 1.64 -0.56
C ALA A 177 11.85 1.67 -2.07
N LEU A 178 11.19 0.73 -2.75
CA LEU A 178 11.32 0.53 -4.19
C LEU A 178 10.00 0.66 -4.95
N GLY A 179 10.16 0.91 -6.24
CA GLY A 179 9.16 0.82 -7.29
C GLY A 179 8.22 2.03 -7.41
N ILE A 180 7.49 2.05 -8.53
CA ILE A 180 6.69 3.20 -8.98
C ILE A 180 5.58 3.57 -8.00
N GLN A 181 5.04 2.60 -7.27
CA GLN A 181 4.04 2.79 -6.22
C GLN A 181 4.46 3.82 -5.15
N GLN A 182 5.77 4.06 -4.96
CA GLN A 182 6.26 5.07 -4.00
C GLN A 182 6.21 6.50 -4.55
N MET A 183 6.02 6.69 -5.85
CA MET A 183 5.82 8.01 -6.44
C MET A 183 4.45 8.57 -6.08
N PHE A 184 3.39 7.75 -6.16
CA PHE A 184 2.01 8.24 -5.99
C PHE A 184 1.73 8.92 -4.64
N PRO A 185 2.17 8.41 -3.47
CA PRO A 185 2.00 9.12 -2.20
C PRO A 185 2.72 10.47 -2.17
N VAL A 186 3.90 10.56 -2.80
CA VAL A 186 4.65 11.82 -2.91
C VAL A 186 3.91 12.80 -3.81
N LEU A 187 3.45 12.36 -4.98
CA LEU A 187 2.72 13.19 -5.93
C LEU A 187 1.40 13.68 -5.32
N ALA A 188 0.64 12.79 -4.68
CA ALA A 188 -0.58 13.14 -3.95
C ALA A 188 -0.30 14.16 -2.83
N GLY A 189 0.77 13.96 -2.06
CA GLY A 189 1.18 14.89 -1.00
C GLY A 189 1.56 16.27 -1.54
N VAL A 190 2.27 16.33 -2.68
CA VAL A 190 2.57 17.59 -3.37
C VAL A 190 1.28 18.26 -3.85
N SER A 191 0.37 17.52 -4.49
CA SER A 191 -0.93 18.06 -4.94
C SER A 191 -1.79 18.59 -3.80
N VAL A 192 -1.80 17.92 -2.64
CA VAL A 192 -2.48 18.42 -1.43
C VAL A 192 -1.82 19.71 -0.94
N GLY A 193 -0.48 19.77 -0.90
CA GLY A 193 0.26 20.97 -0.52
C GLY A 193 -0.06 22.17 -1.42
N LEU A 194 -0.07 21.96 -2.74
CA LEU A 194 -0.46 22.97 -3.72
C LEU A 194 -1.92 23.41 -3.51
N GLY A 195 -2.83 22.45 -3.30
CA GLY A 195 -4.24 22.72 -3.02
C GLY A 195 -4.48 23.47 -1.71
N ALA A 196 -3.57 23.33 -0.74
CA ALA A 196 -3.54 24.07 0.52
C ALA A 196 -2.85 25.44 0.40
N GLY A 197 -2.36 25.83 -0.78
CA GLY A 197 -1.71 27.12 -1.04
C GLY A 197 -0.21 27.15 -0.78
N MET A 198 0.46 26.01 -0.60
CA MET A 198 1.92 25.96 -0.55
C MET A 198 2.52 26.20 -1.94
N SER A 199 3.70 26.81 -2.01
CA SER A 199 4.45 26.83 -3.27
C SER A 199 4.96 25.43 -3.63
N PHE A 200 5.16 25.17 -4.92
CA PHE A 200 5.75 23.92 -5.42
C PHE A 200 7.07 23.56 -4.71
N LYS A 201 7.93 24.56 -4.52
CA LYS A 201 9.22 24.40 -3.82
C LYS A 201 9.04 23.96 -2.36
N GLU A 202 8.06 24.54 -1.65
CA GLU A 202 7.78 24.15 -0.26
C GLU A 202 7.22 22.74 -0.17
N ALA A 203 6.28 22.39 -1.06
CA ALA A 203 5.68 21.06 -1.12
C ALA A 203 6.75 19.99 -1.41
N CYS A 204 7.59 20.19 -2.44
CA CYS A 204 8.69 19.29 -2.76
C CYS A 204 9.75 19.21 -1.64
N LYS A 205 9.99 20.30 -0.91
CA LYS A 205 10.89 20.27 0.25
C LYS A 205 10.31 19.44 1.40
N ALA A 206 9.01 19.53 1.65
CA ALA A 206 8.36 18.80 2.74
C ALA A 206 8.40 17.27 2.52
N VAL A 207 8.15 16.81 1.29
CA VAL A 207 8.15 15.38 0.96
C VAL A 207 9.54 14.72 1.03
N LYS A 208 10.64 15.49 1.10
CA LYS A 208 11.98 14.91 1.34
C LYS A 208 12.11 14.19 2.69
N ASN A 209 11.22 14.47 3.63
CA ASN A 209 11.16 13.77 4.92
C ASN A 209 10.18 12.56 4.91
N TYR A 210 9.61 12.22 3.75
CA TYR A 210 8.72 11.07 3.61
C TYR A 210 9.45 9.78 4.00
N LYS A 211 8.81 8.99 4.85
CA LYS A 211 9.28 7.67 5.25
C LYS A 211 8.28 6.63 4.74
N PRO A 212 8.72 5.68 3.91
CA PRO A 212 7.86 4.59 3.48
C PRO A 212 7.31 3.79 4.65
N SER A 213 6.04 3.42 4.58
CA SER A 213 5.40 2.57 5.58
C SER A 213 5.95 1.14 5.52
N SER A 214 6.03 0.47 6.68
CA SER A 214 6.37 -0.95 6.75
C SER A 214 5.41 -1.80 5.91
N GLY A 215 5.91 -2.90 5.33
CA GLY A 215 5.11 -3.79 4.48
C GLY A 215 4.68 -3.20 3.14
N ARG A 216 5.24 -2.06 2.70
CA ARG A 216 4.95 -1.44 1.39
C ARG A 216 6.22 -1.23 0.60
N MET A 217 6.69 -2.29 -0.06
CA MET A 217 7.91 -2.32 -0.89
C MET A 217 9.16 -1.81 -0.17
N LYS A 218 9.23 -2.07 1.15
CA LYS A 218 10.30 -1.60 2.03
C LYS A 218 11.53 -2.47 1.88
N ILE A 219 12.69 -1.85 1.80
CA ILE A 219 13.97 -2.55 1.68
C ILE A 219 14.44 -2.93 3.08
N LEU A 220 14.68 -4.22 3.31
CA LEU A 220 15.22 -4.75 4.55
C LEU A 220 16.46 -5.60 4.27
N LYS A 221 17.37 -5.68 5.23
CA LYS A 221 18.52 -6.58 5.17
C LYS A 221 18.07 -8.00 5.46
N GLY A 222 18.37 -8.93 4.58
CA GLY A 222 18.11 -10.36 4.78
C GLY A 222 19.34 -11.10 5.31
N ILE A 223 19.11 -12.31 5.80
CA ILE A 223 20.17 -13.25 6.16
C ILE A 223 21.08 -13.54 4.96
N LYS A 224 22.28 -14.06 5.22
CA LYS A 224 23.27 -14.42 4.20
C LYS A 224 23.56 -13.26 3.22
N ASN A 225 23.52 -12.02 3.73
CA ASN A 225 23.77 -10.81 2.93
C ASN A 225 22.79 -10.63 1.75
N SER A 226 21.59 -11.22 1.81
CA SER A 226 20.50 -10.98 0.85
C SER A 226 19.80 -9.64 1.11
N THR A 227 18.92 -9.23 0.18
CA THR A 227 18.06 -8.05 0.30
C THR A 227 16.61 -8.47 0.23
N ILE A 228 15.78 -8.00 1.16
CA ILE A 228 14.34 -8.27 1.18
C ILE A 228 13.60 -7.03 0.72
N ILE A 229 12.60 -7.22 -0.13
CA ILE A 229 11.58 -6.24 -0.47
C ILE A 229 10.30 -6.68 0.26
N ASP A 230 10.06 -6.07 1.42
CA ASP A 230 8.89 -6.33 2.26
C ASP A 230 7.68 -5.56 1.72
N ASP A 231 6.75 -6.29 1.10
CA ASP A 231 5.47 -5.79 0.61
C ASP A 231 4.29 -6.58 1.21
N THR A 232 4.42 -6.92 2.49
CA THR A 232 3.51 -7.83 3.21
C THR A 232 2.29 -7.14 3.84
N TYR A 233 2.10 -5.82 3.64
CA TYR A 233 0.94 -5.11 4.19
C TYR A 233 -0.37 -5.58 3.56
N ASN A 234 -0.46 -5.70 2.25
CA ASN A 234 -1.64 -6.29 1.61
C ASN A 234 -1.30 -6.74 0.18
N SER A 235 -2.23 -7.43 -0.46
CA SER A 235 -2.06 -7.85 -1.84
C SER A 235 -3.35 -7.70 -2.64
N SER A 236 -3.16 -7.27 -3.89
CA SER A 236 -4.14 -7.28 -4.96
C SER A 236 -3.40 -7.64 -6.26
N PRO A 237 -4.12 -7.98 -7.35
CA PRO A 237 -3.47 -8.36 -8.60
C PRO A 237 -2.56 -7.25 -9.11
N VAL A 238 -3.09 -6.04 -9.29
CA VAL A 238 -2.33 -4.86 -9.76
C VAL A 238 -1.10 -4.58 -8.89
N ALA A 239 -1.26 -4.58 -7.57
CA ALA A 239 -0.12 -4.32 -6.67
C ALA A 239 0.96 -5.40 -6.79
N THR A 240 0.57 -6.65 -7.05
CA THR A 240 1.53 -7.76 -7.23
C THR A 240 2.26 -7.66 -8.55
N GLU A 241 1.56 -7.28 -9.61
CA GLU A 241 2.16 -7.02 -10.92
C GLU A 241 3.22 -5.90 -10.84
N GLU A 242 2.91 -4.80 -10.15
CA GLU A 242 3.84 -3.68 -9.94
C GLU A 242 5.05 -4.09 -9.09
N ALA A 243 4.84 -4.90 -8.04
CA ALA A 243 5.91 -5.44 -7.21
C ALA A 243 6.85 -6.36 -8.00
N LEU A 244 6.30 -7.25 -8.84
CA LEU A 244 7.07 -8.13 -9.72
C LEU A 244 7.79 -7.35 -10.83
N SER A 245 7.17 -6.31 -11.39
CA SER A 245 7.81 -5.40 -12.34
C SER A 245 8.99 -4.68 -11.71
N THR A 246 8.83 -4.22 -10.47
CA THR A 246 9.90 -3.62 -9.66
C THR A 246 11.03 -4.62 -9.47
N LEU A 247 10.74 -5.85 -9.04
CA LEU A 247 11.74 -6.91 -8.86
C LEU A 247 12.50 -7.21 -10.16
N LYS A 248 11.78 -7.26 -11.30
CA LYS A 248 12.39 -7.46 -12.62
C LYS A 248 13.39 -6.36 -12.97
N SER A 249 13.10 -5.10 -12.61
CA SER A 249 13.96 -3.94 -12.90
C SER A 249 15.26 -3.87 -12.09
N ILE A 250 15.34 -4.61 -10.97
CA ILE A 250 16.54 -4.67 -10.14
C ILE A 250 17.56 -5.61 -10.78
N ASN A 251 18.84 -5.29 -10.73
CA ASN A 251 19.90 -6.16 -11.23
C ASN A 251 20.77 -6.64 -10.06
N PRO A 252 20.36 -7.71 -9.36
CA PRO A 252 21.15 -8.26 -8.26
C PRO A 252 22.36 -9.04 -8.77
N LYS A 253 23.33 -9.23 -7.87
CA LYS A 253 24.45 -10.18 -8.08
C LYS A 253 24.00 -11.64 -7.94
N GLY A 254 23.01 -11.89 -7.07
CA GLY A 254 22.37 -13.19 -6.91
C GLY A 254 21.08 -13.30 -7.72
N ARG A 255 20.12 -14.07 -7.20
CA ARG A 255 18.85 -14.39 -7.89
C ARG A 255 17.72 -13.48 -7.44
N LYS A 256 16.66 -13.44 -8.24
CA LYS A 256 15.37 -12.83 -7.91
C LYS A 256 14.42 -13.90 -7.41
N ILE A 257 14.02 -13.80 -6.15
CA ILE A 257 13.08 -14.73 -5.51
C ILE A 257 11.78 -13.98 -5.23
N ALA A 258 10.64 -14.53 -5.63
CA ALA A 258 9.33 -14.05 -5.19
C ALA A 258 8.67 -15.05 -4.26
N ILE A 259 8.21 -14.57 -3.10
CA ILE A 259 7.44 -15.32 -2.12
C ILE A 259 6.05 -14.68 -2.05
N LEU A 260 5.07 -15.34 -2.66
CA LEU A 260 3.73 -14.80 -2.89
C LEU A 260 2.67 -15.58 -2.12
N GLY A 261 1.99 -14.90 -1.20
CA GLY A 261 0.85 -15.42 -0.47
C GLY A 261 -0.48 -15.21 -1.19
N ASP A 262 -1.54 -15.82 -0.66
CA ASP A 262 -2.92 -15.61 -1.12
C ASP A 262 -3.27 -14.11 -1.27
N MET A 263 -3.92 -13.77 -2.40
CA MET A 263 -4.69 -12.54 -2.56
C MET A 263 -6.14 -12.81 -2.14
N LEU A 264 -6.60 -12.16 -1.08
CA LEU A 264 -7.93 -12.37 -0.52
C LEU A 264 -8.95 -11.35 -1.06
N GLU A 265 -10.23 -11.60 -0.82
CA GLU A 265 -11.33 -10.66 -1.09
C GLU A 265 -11.57 -10.35 -2.59
N LEU A 266 -11.15 -11.27 -3.46
CA LEU A 266 -11.32 -11.18 -4.92
C LEU A 266 -12.58 -11.89 -5.43
N GLY A 267 -13.32 -12.60 -4.58
CA GLY A 267 -14.50 -13.37 -4.97
C GLY A 267 -14.25 -14.29 -6.18
N ILE A 268 -15.11 -14.17 -7.20
CA ILE A 268 -15.05 -14.97 -8.43
C ILE A 268 -13.78 -14.74 -9.27
N TYR A 269 -13.10 -13.60 -9.08
CA TYR A 269 -11.89 -13.25 -9.82
C TYR A 269 -10.62 -13.89 -9.25
N SER A 270 -10.72 -14.54 -8.09
CA SER A 270 -9.57 -15.07 -7.35
C SER A 270 -8.70 -15.97 -8.22
N THR A 271 -9.26 -17.05 -8.78
CA THR A 271 -8.48 -18.06 -9.52
C THR A 271 -7.72 -17.45 -10.70
N GLU A 272 -8.41 -16.70 -11.56
CA GLU A 272 -7.80 -16.10 -12.75
C GLU A 272 -6.72 -15.07 -12.37
N SER A 273 -6.99 -14.25 -11.35
CA SER A 273 -6.02 -13.26 -10.88
C SER A 273 -4.72 -13.90 -10.38
N HIS A 274 -4.82 -15.01 -9.64
CA HIS A 274 -3.63 -15.75 -9.18
C HIS A 274 -2.87 -16.37 -10.36
N LYS A 275 -3.56 -16.92 -11.36
CA LYS A 275 -2.91 -17.47 -12.57
C LYS A 275 -2.15 -16.40 -13.37
N ILE A 276 -2.74 -15.22 -13.53
CA ILE A 276 -2.09 -14.07 -14.20
C ILE A 276 -0.79 -13.69 -13.46
N VAL A 277 -0.85 -13.57 -12.13
CA VAL A 277 0.34 -13.29 -11.31
C VAL A 277 1.41 -14.38 -11.46
N GLY A 278 1.00 -15.65 -11.52
CA GLY A 278 1.90 -16.78 -11.80
C GLY A 278 2.64 -16.63 -13.13
N LYS A 279 1.90 -16.32 -14.19
CA LYS A 279 2.45 -16.09 -15.53
C LYS A 279 3.47 -14.94 -15.57
N ILE A 280 3.25 -13.90 -14.76
CA ILE A 280 4.17 -12.76 -14.65
C ILE A 280 5.40 -13.15 -13.84
N SER A 281 5.24 -13.91 -12.76
CA SER A 281 6.32 -14.43 -11.92
C SER A 281 7.34 -15.24 -12.75
N ALA A 282 6.85 -16.13 -13.61
CA ALA A 282 7.68 -16.92 -14.54
C ALA A 282 8.62 -16.10 -15.44
N LYS A 283 8.33 -14.81 -15.66
CA LYS A 283 9.13 -13.89 -16.50
C LYS A 283 9.96 -12.88 -15.73
N THR A 284 9.80 -12.84 -14.40
CA THR A 284 10.32 -11.77 -13.55
C THR A 284 11.24 -12.31 -12.44
N THR A 285 11.17 -13.61 -12.14
CA THR A 285 11.87 -14.26 -11.02
C THR A 285 12.60 -15.52 -11.45
N ASP A 286 13.69 -15.85 -10.75
CA ASP A 286 14.43 -17.11 -10.91
C ASP A 286 13.85 -18.25 -10.04
N PHE A 287 13.22 -17.90 -8.92
CA PHE A 287 12.55 -18.83 -8.00
C PHE A 287 11.23 -18.23 -7.51
N LEU A 288 10.21 -19.07 -7.45
CA LEU A 288 8.87 -18.73 -6.99
C LEU A 288 8.50 -19.61 -5.80
N VAL A 289 8.08 -18.98 -4.71
CA VAL A 289 7.50 -19.63 -3.55
C VAL A 289 6.07 -19.14 -3.41
N THR A 290 5.12 -20.06 -3.31
CA THR A 290 3.71 -19.74 -3.09
C THR A 290 3.27 -20.20 -1.69
N VAL A 291 2.47 -19.39 -1.01
CA VAL A 291 2.02 -19.66 0.36
C VAL A 291 0.51 -19.49 0.51
N GLY A 292 -0.18 -20.59 0.81
CA GLY A 292 -1.63 -20.62 1.01
C GLY A 292 -2.40 -21.36 -0.09
N ILE A 293 -3.68 -21.62 0.16
CA ILE A 293 -4.49 -22.49 -0.69
C ILE A 293 -4.75 -21.86 -2.07
N ARG A 294 -5.06 -20.55 -2.12
CA ARG A 294 -5.35 -19.87 -3.38
C ARG A 294 -4.07 -19.63 -4.19
N SER A 295 -2.93 -19.49 -3.52
CA SER A 295 -1.61 -19.29 -4.12
C SER A 295 -1.15 -20.49 -4.99
N ARG A 296 -1.77 -21.67 -4.85
CA ARG A 296 -1.57 -22.81 -5.76
C ARG A 296 -1.87 -22.46 -7.22
N PHE A 297 -2.82 -21.55 -7.46
CA PHE A 297 -3.11 -21.04 -8.80
C PHE A 297 -2.00 -20.12 -9.35
N ILE A 298 -1.18 -19.49 -8.48
CA ILE A 298 0.03 -18.78 -8.90
C ILE A 298 1.06 -19.79 -9.42
N ALA A 299 1.28 -20.89 -8.69
CA ALA A 299 2.17 -21.96 -9.12
C ALA A 299 1.70 -22.57 -10.46
N GLU A 300 0.40 -22.86 -10.59
CA GLU A 300 -0.19 -23.33 -11.86
C GLU A 300 0.04 -22.34 -13.01
N GLY A 301 -0.21 -21.05 -12.78
CA GLY A 301 0.01 -20.01 -13.78
C GLY A 301 1.47 -19.88 -14.21
N ALA A 302 2.42 -20.04 -13.28
CA ALA A 302 3.85 -20.00 -13.55
C ALA A 302 4.31 -21.23 -14.35
N LEU A 303 3.86 -22.42 -13.97
CA LEU A 303 4.16 -23.67 -14.68
C LEU A 303 3.63 -23.63 -16.12
N ASN A 304 2.38 -23.21 -16.31
CA ASN A 304 1.76 -23.06 -17.63
C ASN A 304 2.46 -22.00 -18.50
N ALA A 305 3.16 -21.05 -17.87
CA ALA A 305 3.97 -20.05 -18.55
C ALA A 305 5.41 -20.49 -18.85
N GLY A 306 5.77 -21.74 -18.50
CA GLY A 306 7.06 -22.36 -18.82
C GLY A 306 8.13 -22.25 -17.73
N MET A 307 7.78 -21.88 -16.50
CA MET A 307 8.71 -21.93 -15.37
C MET A 307 9.02 -23.39 -15.01
N ASP A 308 10.29 -23.71 -14.79
CA ASP A 308 10.73 -25.03 -14.35
C ASP A 308 10.10 -25.37 -13.00
N GLU A 309 9.48 -26.55 -12.90
CA GLU A 309 8.83 -27.05 -11.68
C GLU A 309 9.79 -27.06 -10.49
N ASN A 310 11.09 -27.34 -10.71
CA ASN A 310 12.11 -27.32 -9.66
C ASN A 310 12.41 -25.92 -9.10
N LYS A 311 11.90 -24.87 -9.76
CA LYS A 311 11.99 -23.48 -9.32
C LYS A 311 10.73 -22.97 -8.63
N ILE A 312 9.72 -23.83 -8.47
CA ILE A 312 8.44 -23.51 -7.83
C ILE A 312 8.30 -24.33 -6.55
N LEU A 313 8.17 -23.65 -5.42
CA LEU A 313 7.90 -24.27 -4.12
C LEU A 313 6.56 -23.81 -3.59
N GLN A 314 5.80 -24.73 -2.99
CA GLN A 314 4.44 -24.45 -2.51
C GLN A 314 4.34 -24.83 -1.04
N PHE A 315 3.81 -23.92 -0.23
CA PHE A 315 3.60 -24.12 1.20
C PHE A 315 2.17 -23.75 1.59
N GLU A 316 1.69 -24.33 2.68
CA GLU A 316 0.37 -24.00 3.22
C GLU A 316 0.40 -22.79 4.17
N ASP A 317 1.53 -22.57 4.86
CA ASP A 317 1.68 -21.54 5.88
C ASP A 317 3.01 -20.78 5.78
N PRO A 318 3.06 -19.51 6.21
CA PRO A 318 4.24 -18.67 6.08
C PRO A 318 5.41 -19.07 6.98
N LEU A 319 5.18 -19.75 8.11
CA LEU A 319 6.27 -20.15 9.00
C LEU A 319 7.07 -21.31 8.39
N SER A 320 6.38 -22.31 7.85
CA SER A 320 7.03 -23.41 7.13
C SER A 320 7.78 -22.91 5.90
N ALA A 321 7.18 -22.00 5.12
CA ALA A 321 7.85 -21.37 3.98
C ALA A 321 9.12 -20.60 4.40
N GLY A 322 9.04 -19.81 5.48
CA GLY A 322 10.17 -19.06 6.02
C GLY A 322 11.32 -19.96 6.49
N LYS A 323 11.03 -21.09 7.13
CA LYS A 323 12.07 -22.03 7.58
C LYS A 323 12.78 -22.71 6.42
N GLU A 324 12.03 -23.17 5.42
CA GLU A 324 12.62 -23.86 4.27
C GLU A 324 13.41 -22.90 3.37
N ILE A 325 12.90 -21.69 3.13
CA ILE A 325 13.56 -20.74 2.24
C ILE A 325 14.93 -20.29 2.77
N GLN A 326 15.17 -20.32 4.09
CA GLN A 326 16.50 -20.07 4.66
C GLN A 326 17.58 -20.95 4.05
N ASN A 327 17.26 -22.20 3.73
CA ASN A 327 18.21 -23.16 3.15
C ASN A 327 18.50 -22.87 1.67
N ILE A 328 17.59 -22.14 1.01
CA ILE A 328 17.66 -21.83 -0.42
C ILE A 328 18.38 -20.50 -0.64
N ILE A 329 18.17 -19.52 0.24
CA ILE A 329 18.77 -18.18 0.11
C ILE A 329 20.29 -18.29 -0.02
N GLU A 330 20.81 -17.60 -1.02
CA GLU A 330 22.23 -17.43 -1.31
C GLU A 330 22.63 -15.97 -1.18
N GLU A 331 23.94 -15.71 -1.11
CA GLU A 331 24.46 -14.36 -1.05
C GLU A 331 24.09 -13.56 -2.30
N GLY A 332 23.64 -12.31 -2.08
CA GLY A 332 23.29 -11.39 -3.16
C GLY A 332 21.88 -11.59 -3.72
N ASP A 333 21.10 -12.55 -3.22
CA ASP A 333 19.69 -12.71 -3.60
C ASP A 333 18.86 -11.45 -3.24
N VAL A 334 17.87 -11.15 -4.07
CA VAL A 334 16.82 -10.15 -3.80
C VAL A 334 15.48 -10.87 -3.73
N ILE A 335 14.80 -10.71 -2.59
CA ILE A 335 13.64 -11.51 -2.20
C ILE A 335 12.44 -10.59 -2.03
N LEU A 336 11.47 -10.67 -2.93
CA LEU A 336 10.17 -10.01 -2.77
C LEU A 336 9.25 -10.89 -1.92
N VAL A 337 8.67 -10.35 -0.86
CA VAL A 337 7.67 -11.04 -0.05
C VAL A 337 6.38 -10.24 -0.07
N LYS A 338 5.29 -10.85 -0.54
CA LYS A 338 4.00 -10.19 -0.70
C LYS A 338 2.85 -11.15 -0.40
N GLY A 339 1.77 -10.65 0.18
CA GLY A 339 0.53 -11.40 0.37
C GLY A 339 -0.54 -10.54 1.01
N SER A 340 -1.77 -11.03 1.04
CA SER A 340 -2.85 -10.34 1.74
C SER A 340 -2.55 -10.18 3.23
N GLN A 341 -3.26 -9.26 3.89
CA GLN A 341 -3.23 -9.16 5.35
C GLN A 341 -3.48 -10.50 6.05
N GLY A 342 -4.45 -11.28 5.57
CA GLY A 342 -4.83 -12.56 6.17
C GLY A 342 -3.77 -13.65 6.01
N SER A 343 -2.91 -13.54 5.00
CA SER A 343 -1.82 -14.50 4.74
C SER A 343 -0.65 -14.36 5.71
N ARG A 344 -0.55 -13.25 6.46
CA ARG A 344 0.50 -13.02 7.48
C ARG A 344 1.93 -13.23 6.95
N MET A 345 2.17 -12.80 5.71
CA MET A 345 3.46 -13.01 5.03
C MET A 345 4.63 -12.27 5.70
N GLU A 346 4.36 -11.30 6.58
CA GLU A 346 5.42 -10.69 7.41
C GLU A 346 6.12 -11.71 8.30
N LYS A 347 5.48 -12.86 8.62
CA LYS A 347 6.11 -13.97 9.34
C LYS A 347 7.24 -14.62 8.53
N VAL A 348 7.13 -14.66 7.20
CA VAL A 348 8.25 -15.09 6.33
C VAL A 348 9.41 -14.11 6.46
N VAL A 349 9.11 -12.80 6.37
CA VAL A 349 10.13 -11.74 6.47
C VAL A 349 10.85 -11.79 7.81
N GLU A 350 10.12 -11.99 8.92
CA GLU A 350 10.69 -12.14 10.26
C GLU A 350 11.71 -13.29 10.34
N GLU A 351 11.43 -14.40 9.65
CA GLU A 351 12.29 -15.59 9.65
C GLU A 351 13.58 -15.39 8.82
N ILE A 352 13.55 -14.54 7.81
CA ILE A 352 14.68 -14.35 6.87
C ILE A 352 15.39 -12.99 6.99
N MET A 353 14.94 -12.10 7.88
CA MET A 353 15.59 -10.81 8.09
C MET A 353 16.86 -10.92 8.92
N ALA A 354 17.83 -10.04 8.66
CA ALA A 354 19.10 -10.01 9.39
C ALA A 354 18.97 -9.44 10.83
N GLU A 355 17.91 -8.67 11.11
CA GLU A 355 17.72 -7.94 12.38
C GLU A 355 16.39 -8.30 13.07
N PRO A 356 16.14 -9.57 13.45
CA PRO A 356 14.86 -10.01 14.01
C PRO A 356 14.50 -9.30 15.33
N ASN A 357 15.50 -8.80 16.07
CA ASN A 357 15.31 -7.97 17.26
C ASN A 357 14.63 -6.63 16.97
N ARG A 358 14.67 -6.14 15.72
CA ARG A 358 14.03 -4.89 15.28
C ARG A 358 12.68 -5.10 14.59
N LYS A 359 12.13 -6.32 14.62
CA LYS A 359 10.86 -6.63 13.93
C LYS A 359 9.72 -5.66 14.28
N GLY A 360 9.61 -5.24 15.54
CA GLY A 360 8.59 -4.28 16.00
C GLY A 360 8.66 -2.90 15.34
N GLU A 361 9.84 -2.49 14.89
CA GLU A 361 10.07 -1.23 14.16
C GLU A 361 9.91 -1.43 12.65
N LEU A 362 10.37 -2.58 12.14
CA LEU A 362 10.58 -2.79 10.72
C LEU A 362 9.38 -3.43 10.01
N LEU A 363 8.65 -4.31 10.69
CA LEU A 363 7.56 -5.10 10.12
C LEU A 363 6.20 -4.58 10.54
N VAL A 364 5.19 -4.93 9.76
CA VAL A 364 3.78 -4.72 10.11
C VAL A 364 3.32 -5.74 11.14
N ARG A 365 2.20 -5.47 11.82
CA ARG A 365 1.45 -6.46 12.64
C ARG A 365 2.24 -7.08 13.80
N GLN A 366 3.07 -6.27 14.46
CA GLN A 366 3.86 -6.69 15.62
C GLN A 366 3.18 -6.39 16.96
N ASP A 367 1.97 -5.83 16.93
CA ASP A 367 1.13 -5.61 18.11
C ASP A 367 0.56 -6.93 18.64
N GLU A 368 0.28 -6.99 19.95
CA GLU A 368 -0.14 -8.22 20.63
C GLU A 368 -1.42 -8.83 20.05
N GLU A 369 -2.37 -8.00 19.60
CA GLU A 369 -3.61 -8.47 18.97
C GLU A 369 -3.33 -9.24 17.68
N TRP A 370 -2.30 -8.84 16.94
CA TRP A 370 -1.89 -9.52 15.70
C TRP A 370 -1.06 -10.76 15.99
N LYS A 371 -0.23 -10.77 17.03
CA LYS A 371 0.55 -11.96 17.41
C LYS A 371 -0.32 -13.11 17.89
N ASN A 372 -1.46 -12.81 18.50
CA ASN A 372 -2.43 -13.79 19.00
C ASN A 372 -3.39 -14.31 17.90
N ARG A 373 -3.25 -13.84 16.66
CA ARG A 373 -3.92 -14.37 15.45
C ARG A 373 -2.94 -15.22 14.64
#